data_AF-A0A350WY81-F1
#
_entry.id   AF-A0A350WY81-F1
#
_cell.length_a   1.000
_cell.length_b   1.000
_cell.length_c   1.000
_cell.angle_alpha   90.00
_cell.angle_beta   90.00
_cell.angle_gamma   90.00
#
_symmetry.space_group_name_H-M   'P 1'
#
loop_
_entity.id
_entity.type
_entity.pdbx_description
1 polymer ?
#
loop_
_entity_poly.entity_id
_entity_poly.type
_entity_poly.pdbx_seq_one_letter_code
_entity_poly.pdbx_strand_id
1 'polypeptide(L)' 'MYKILVTDDEDRIRELIKKYAMFEGYTVVEAENGMEAVNICQKESFDVIV' A
#
# COMPACT_ATOMS: atom_id res chain seq x y z
N MET A 1 0.39 -14.78 -3.09
CA MET A 1 1.16 -13.61 -2.65
C MET A 1 0.30 -12.40 -2.94
N TYR A 2 -0.33 -11.82 -1.91
CA TYR A 2 -1.23 -10.68 -2.08
C TYR A 2 -0.45 -9.40 -2.38
N LYS A 3 -1.06 -8.55 -3.19
CA LYS A 3 -0.59 -7.21 -3.51
C LYS A 3 -1.43 -6.18 -2.76
N ILE A 4 -0.76 -5.41 -1.92
CA ILE A 4 -1.38 -4.50 -0.96
C ILE A 4 -1.03 -3.05 -1.34
N LEU A 5 -2.03 -2.19 -1.40
CA LEU A 5 -1.85 -0.74 -1.46
C LEU A 5 -2.04 -0.18 -0.05
N VAL A 6 -1.03 0.50 0.48
CA VAL A 6 -1.07 1.16 1.80
C VAL A 6 -1.19 2.66 1.58
N THR A 7 -2.28 3.25 2.06
CA THR A 7 -2.62 4.67 1.93
C THR A 7 -2.78 5.30 3.30
N ASP A 8 -1.83 6.13 3.68
CA ASP A 8 -1.85 6.84 4.96
C ASP A 8 -1.08 8.16 4.79
N ASP A 9 -1.48 9.24 5.45
CA ASP A 9 -0.79 10.54 5.36
C ASP A 9 0.50 10.57 6.19
N GLU A 10 0.65 9.70 7.19
CA GLU A 10 1.84 9.59 8.02
C GLU A 10 2.86 8.57 7.43
N ASP A 11 4.06 9.06 7.13
CA ASP A 11 5.16 8.24 6.57
C ASP A 11 5.53 7.04 7.44
N ARG A 12 5.62 7.24 8.76
CA ARG A 12 5.98 6.21 9.74
C ARG A 12 4.96 5.07 9.79
N ILE A 13 3.69 5.37 9.58
CA ILE A 13 2.63 4.35 9.57
C ILE A 13 2.76 3.50 8.30
N ARG A 14 2.93 4.13 7.14
CA ARG A 14 3.18 3.41 5.87
C ARG A 14 4.41 2.51 5.96
N GLU A 15 5.52 3.01 6.49
CA GLU A 15 6.75 2.23 6.67
C GLU A 15 6.54 1.01 7.59
N LEU A 16 5.81 1.18 8.70
CA LEU A 16 5.51 0.11 9.64
C LEU A 16 4.68 -1.00 8.98
N ILE A 17 3.58 -0.63 8.32
CA ILE A 17 2.68 -1.58 7.65
C ILE A 17 3.43 -2.32 6.55
N LYS A 18 4.18 -1.60 5.71
CA LYS A 18 5.02 -2.18 4.66
C LYS A 18 6.01 -3.20 5.21
N LYS A 19 6.71 -2.87 6.29
CA LYS A 19 7.70 -3.76 6.90
C LYS A 19 7.08 -5.09 7.32
N TYR A 20 5.91 -5.06 7.97
CA TYR A 20 5.22 -6.30 8.37
C TYR A 20 4.68 -7.06 7.16
N ALA A 21 4.03 -6.38 6.22
CA ALA A 21 3.49 -7.03 5.03
C ALA A 21 4.57 -7.69 4.17
N MET A 22 5.71 -7.02 3.99
CA MET A 22 6.86 -7.59 3.28
C MET A 22 7.50 -8.75 4.06
N PHE A 23 7.55 -8.68 5.40
CA PHE A 23 8.04 -9.77 6.25
C PHE A 23 7.19 -11.05 6.09
N GLU A 24 5.87 -10.90 5.95
CA GLU A 24 4.93 -12.00 5.64
C GLU A 24 4.96 -12.45 4.17
N GLY A 25 5.81 -11.82 3.35
CA GLY A 25 5.98 -12.17 1.94
C GLY A 25 4.92 -11.60 1.01
N TYR A 26 4.26 -10.49 1.37
CA TYR A 26 3.37 -9.76 0.47
C TYR A 26 4.12 -8.70 -0.35
N THR A 27 3.51 -8.27 -1.44
CA THR A 27 3.99 -7.11 -2.21
C THR A 27 3.22 -5.86 -1.78
N VAL A 28 3.94 -4.76 -1.62
CA VAL A 28 3.39 -3.51 -1.08
C VAL A 28 3.68 -2.38 -2.04
N VAL A 29 2.64 -1.59 -2.33
CA VAL A 29 2.72 -0.28 -2.98
C VAL A 29 2.20 0.74 -1.97
N GLU A 30 2.78 1.94 -1.95
CA GLU A 30 2.42 2.99 -1.01
C GLU A 30 1.75 4.14 -1.76
N ALA A 31 0.84 4.84 -1.07
CA ALA A 31 0.30 6.14 -1.46
C ALA A 31 0.28 7.07 -0.25
N GLU A 32 0.71 8.31 -0.41
CA GLU A 32 0.72 9.30 0.68
C GLU A 32 -0.63 10.02 0.86
N ASN A 33 -1.55 9.85 -0.09
CA ASN A 33 -2.88 10.43 -0.04
C ASN A 33 -3.88 9.71 -0.95
N GLY A 34 -5.17 10.03 -0.78
CA GLY A 34 -6.24 9.39 -1.54
C GLY A 34 -6.19 9.62 -3.06
N MET A 35 -5.68 10.77 -3.52
CA MET A 35 -5.58 11.03 -4.96
C MET A 35 -4.51 10.17 -5.61
N GLU A 36 -3.36 10.02 -4.94
CA GLU A 36 -2.32 9.10 -5.36
C GLU A 36 -2.85 7.66 -5.38
N ALA A 37 -3.52 7.22 -4.32
CA ALA A 37 -4.11 5.88 -4.25
C ALA A 37 -5.09 5.60 -5.40
N VAL A 38 -5.98 6.55 -5.71
CA VAL A 38 -6.91 6.44 -6.85
C VAL A 38 -6.15 6.33 -8.17
N ASN A 39 -5.12 7.14 -8.39
CA ASN A 39 -4.31 7.11 -9.60
C ASN A 39 -3.55 5.78 -9.77
N ILE A 40 -3.14 5.15 -8.67
CA ILE A 40 -2.48 3.83 -8.67
C ILE A 40 -3.52 2.75 -8.99
N CYS A 41 -4.68 2.75 -8.33
CA CYS A 41 -5.78 1.80 -8.59
C CYS A 41 -6.32 1.83 -10.02
N GLN A 42 -6.18 2.95 -10.73
CA GLN A 42 -6.52 3.04 -12.16
C GLN A 42 -5.53 2.30 -13.08
N LYS A 43 -4.28 2.09 -12.62
CA LYS A 43 -3.21 1.49 -13.42
C LYS A 43 -3.03 0.01 -13.14
N GLU A 44 -3.35 -0.43 -11.93
CA GLU A 44 -3.12 -1.79 -11.46
C GLU A 44 -4.12 -2.22 -10.40
N SER A 45 -4.36 -3.53 -10.29
CA SER A 45 -5.27 -4.12 -9.30
C SER A 45 -4.55 -4.51 -8.01
N PHE A 46 -5.27 -4.47 -6.89
CA PHE A 46 -4.81 -4.86 -5.57
C PHE A 46 -5.80 -5.84 -4.93
N ASP A 47 -5.28 -6.73 -4.09
CA ASP A 47 -6.11 -7.67 -3.32
C ASP A 47 -6.65 -7.03 -2.04
N VAL A 48 -5.86 -6.09 -1.48
CA VAL A 48 -6.19 -5.34 -0.26
C VAL A 48 -5.73 -3.89 -0.44
N ILE A 49 -6.58 -2.96 -0.02
CA ILE A 49 -6.26 -1.54 0.10
C ILE A 49 -6.52 -1.17 1.55
N VAL A 50 -5.50 -0.65 2.23
CA VAL A 50 -5.56 -0.21 3.63
C VAL A 50 -5.18 1.25 3.71
#